data_AF-A0A0F9NMW5-F1
#
_entry.id   AF-A0A0F9NMW5-F1
#
_cell.length_a   1.000
_cell.length_b   1.000
_cell.length_c   1.000
_cell.angle_alpha   90.00
_cell.angle_beta   90.00
_cell.angle_gamma   90.00
#
_symmetry.space_group_name_H-M   'P 1'
#
loop_
_entity.id
_entity.type
_entity.pdbx_description
1 polymer ?
#
loop_
_entity_poly.entity_id
_entity_poly.type
_entity_poly.pdbx_seq_one_letter_code
_entity_poly.pdbx_strand_id
1 'polypeptide(L)'
;MNEKTETQKFFESSSGKIILRNRMASLKLNMPFIKVFGVRLKTFWEGNILGFDIIAFDEFLKTRKDESTQQAIFRQFGQDGVNIVRELLGMKRETTR
;
A
#
# COMPACT_ATOMS: atom_id res chain seq x y z
N MET A 1 8.44 -32.43 24.32
CA MET A 1 7.41 -31.46 23.90
C MET A 1 8.15 -30.20 23.48
N ASN A 2 8.06 -29.79 22.21
CA ASN A 2 8.60 -28.50 21.78
C ASN A 2 7.52 -27.44 21.99
N GLU A 3 7.64 -26.67 23.07
CA GLU A 3 6.79 -25.51 23.28
C GLU A 3 7.20 -24.41 22.30
N LYS A 4 6.26 -24.01 21.43
CA LYS A 4 6.48 -22.88 20.53
C LYS A 4 6.66 -21.60 21.34
N THR A 5 7.63 -20.79 20.94
CA THR A 5 7.89 -19.49 21.59
C THR A 5 6.73 -18.51 21.37
N GLU A 6 6.59 -17.50 22.23
CA GLU A 6 5.55 -16.46 22.10
C GLU A 6 5.62 -15.75 20.75
N THR A 7 6.84 -15.51 20.24
CA THR A 7 7.08 -14.96 18.90
C THR A 7 6.53 -15.86 17.80
N GLN A 8 6.73 -17.18 17.90
CA GLN A 8 6.16 -18.13 16.93
C GLN A 8 4.63 -18.14 16.98
N LYS A 9 4.05 -18.12 18.19
CA LYS A 9 2.59 -18.03 18.38
C LYS A 9 2.02 -16.73 17.80
N PHE A 10 2.73 -15.62 17.93
CA PHE A 10 2.33 -14.33 17.35
C PHE A 10 2.30 -14.38 15.82
N PHE A 11 3.35 -14.88 15.16
CA PHE A 11 3.37 -15.00 13.70
C PHE A 11 2.38 -16.04 13.15
N GLU A 12 2.03 -17.04 13.94
CA GLU A 12 0.99 -18.01 13.58
C GLU A 12 -0.44 -17.44 13.75
N SER A 13 -0.61 -16.43 14.59
CA SER A 13 -1.87 -15.70 14.76
C SER A 13 -2.27 -14.94 13.49
N SER A 14 -3.58 -14.68 13.34
CA SER A 14 -4.12 -13.89 12.22
C SER A 14 -3.45 -12.52 12.11
N SER A 15 -3.19 -11.86 13.25
CA SER A 15 -2.54 -10.55 13.31
C SER A 15 -1.09 -10.58 12.80
N GLY A 16 -0.31 -11.58 13.22
CA GLY A 16 1.07 -11.73 12.75
C GLY A 16 1.17 -12.03 11.26
N LYS A 17 0.25 -12.84 10.73
CA LYS A 17 0.15 -13.12 9.29
C LYS A 17 -0.20 -11.88 8.47
N ILE A 18 -1.11 -11.04 8.97
CA ILE A 18 -1.51 -9.77 8.33
C ILE A 18 -0.31 -8.82 8.25
N ILE A 19 0.42 -8.64 9.36
CA ILE A 19 1.61 -7.78 9.41
C ILE A 19 2.68 -8.25 8.42
N LEU A 20 2.95 -9.56 8.37
CA LEU A 20 3.95 -10.12 7.46
C LEU A 20 3.55 -9.91 5.99
N ARG A 21 2.28 -10.15 5.65
CA ARG A 21 1.75 -9.92 4.30
C ARG A 21 1.89 -8.47 3.88
N ASN A 22 1.51 -7.55 4.75
CA ASN A 22 1.59 -6.11 4.52
C ASN A 22 3.04 -5.67 4.30
N ARG A 23 3.97 -6.18 5.12
CA ARG A 23 5.41 -5.91 4.96
C ARG A 23 5.98 -6.47 3.65
N MET A 24 5.55 -7.65 3.23
CA MET A 24 5.97 -8.23 1.94
C MET A 24 5.42 -7.42 0.76
N ALA A 25 4.18 -6.94 0.84
CA ALA A 25 3.58 -6.09 -0.17
C ALA A 25 4.35 -4.76 -0.30
N SER A 26 4.69 -4.11 0.80
CA SER A 26 5.44 -2.85 0.75
C SER A 26 6.84 -3.02 0.16
N LEU A 27 7.54 -4.12 0.47
CA LEU A 27 8.84 -4.42 -0.15
C LEU A 27 8.73 -4.65 -1.67
N LYS A 28 7.72 -5.41 -2.11
CA LYS A 28 7.49 -5.70 -3.53
C LYS A 28 7.12 -4.44 -4.33
N LEU A 29 6.33 -3.54 -3.73
CA LEU A 29 5.77 -2.37 -4.42
C LEU A 29 6.61 -1.11 -4.26
N ASN A 30 7.62 -1.09 -3.39
CA ASN A 30 8.43 0.10 -3.14
C ASN A 30 9.10 0.65 -4.41
N MET A 31 9.74 -0.20 -5.22
CA MET A 31 10.40 0.24 -6.46
C MET A 31 9.39 0.68 -7.54
N PRO A 32 8.33 -0.08 -7.85
CA PRO A 32 7.25 0.39 -8.71
C PRO A 32 6.65 1.73 -8.27
N PHE A 33 6.40 1.88 -6.97
CA PHE A 33 5.82 3.10 -6.39
C PHE A 33 6.75 4.31 -6.57
N ILE A 34 8.05 4.16 -6.28
CA ILE A 34 9.05 5.21 -6.53
C ILE A 34 9.09 5.58 -8.01
N LYS A 35 9.06 4.59 -8.91
CA LYS A 35 9.12 4.83 -10.36
C LYS A 35 7.94 5.65 -10.86
N VAL A 36 6.75 5.46 -10.30
CA VAL A 36 5.54 6.17 -10.72
C VAL A 36 5.37 7.51 -10.00
N PHE A 37 5.52 7.54 -8.69
CA PHE A 37 5.19 8.73 -7.88
C PHE A 37 6.41 9.59 -7.53
N GLY A 38 7.63 9.14 -7.82
CA GLY A 38 8.87 9.86 -7.50
C GLY A 38 9.19 9.95 -6.01
N VAL A 39 8.40 9.30 -5.15
CA VAL A 39 8.51 9.32 -3.69
C VAL A 39 8.55 7.90 -3.13
N ARG A 40 9.17 7.73 -1.96
CA ARG A 40 9.31 6.42 -1.32
C ARG A 40 7.97 5.97 -0.74
N LEU A 41 7.61 4.70 -0.96
CA LEU A 41 6.40 4.12 -0.36
C LEU A 41 6.44 4.19 1.17
N LYS A 42 7.64 4.10 1.76
CA LYS A 42 7.88 4.23 3.20
C LYS A 42 7.27 5.52 3.78
N THR A 43 7.24 6.62 3.02
CA THR A 43 6.65 7.89 3.45
C THR A 43 5.17 7.77 3.82
N PHE A 44 4.44 6.84 3.20
CA PHE A 44 3.01 6.60 3.41
C PHE A 44 2.76 5.28 4.14
N TRP A 45 3.76 4.79 4.88
CA TRP A 45 3.72 3.48 5.55
C TRP A 45 4.34 3.55 6.95
N GLU A 46 5.30 4.45 7.17
CA GLU A 46 6.01 4.59 8.44
C GLU A 46 5.05 5.02 9.56
N GLY A 47 4.85 4.14 10.55
CA GLY A 47 3.89 4.33 11.65
C GLY A 47 2.56 3.60 11.46
N ASN A 48 2.25 3.13 10.24
CA ASN A 48 1.03 2.38 9.95
C ASN A 48 1.32 0.88 9.83
N ILE A 49 1.26 0.18 10.97
CA ILE A 49 1.40 -1.29 11.03
C ILE A 49 0.33 -1.98 10.16
N LEU A 50 -0.82 -1.32 9.97
CA LEU A 50 -1.98 -1.85 9.26
C LEU A 50 -1.89 -1.65 7.73
N GLY A 51 -0.97 -0.83 7.22
CA GLY A 51 -0.68 -0.75 5.79
C GLY A 51 -0.46 0.66 5.24
N PHE A 52 -0.96 0.87 4.03
CA PHE A 52 -0.81 2.12 3.28
C PHE A 52 -1.71 3.23 3.85
N ASP A 53 -1.13 4.38 4.13
CA ASP A 53 -1.87 5.57 4.55
C ASP A 53 -2.38 6.34 3.32
N ILE A 54 -3.63 6.05 2.93
CA ILE A 54 -4.29 6.70 1.79
C ILE A 54 -4.59 8.18 2.03
N ILE A 55 -4.76 8.61 3.29
CA ILE A 55 -5.08 10.00 3.63
C ILE A 55 -3.83 10.86 3.44
N ALA A 56 -2.69 10.45 4.02
CA ALA A 56 -1.42 11.13 3.81
C ALA A 56 -1.00 11.14 2.33
N PHE A 57 -1.34 10.08 1.59
CA PHE A 57 -1.09 10.03 0.15
C PHE A 57 -2.00 10.99 -0.64
N ASP A 58 -3.28 11.13 -0.27
CA ASP A 58 -4.19 12.11 -0.87
C ASP A 58 -3.70 13.54 -0.67
N GLU A 59 -3.21 13.87 0.53
CA GLU A 59 -2.59 15.17 0.83
C GLU A 59 -1.36 15.43 -0.06
N PHE A 60 -0.54 14.41 -0.30
CA PHE A 60 0.61 14.51 -1.21
C PHE A 60 0.19 14.80 -2.67
N LEU A 61 -0.92 14.20 -3.14
CA LEU A 61 -1.42 14.38 -4.50
C LEU A 61 -1.97 15.79 -4.77
N LYS A 62 -2.30 16.55 -3.71
CA LYS A 62 -2.94 17.87 -3.78
C LYS A 62 -4.19 17.83 -4.66
N THR A 63 -5.10 16.92 -4.32
CA THR A 63 -6.38 16.72 -5.02
C THR A 63 -7.18 18.02 -5.10
N ARG A 64 -7.84 18.26 -6.23
CA ARG A 64 -8.74 19.41 -6.39
C ARG A 64 -10.01 19.17 -5.60
N LYS A 65 -10.67 20.25 -5.16
CA LYS A 65 -11.87 20.21 -4.30
C LYS A 65 -13.01 19.33 -4.82
N ASP A 66 -13.10 19.12 -6.14
CA ASP A 66 -14.14 18.32 -6.80
C ASP A 66 -13.57 17.11 -7.56
N GLU A 67 -12.33 16.72 -7.27
CA GLU A 67 -11.65 15.57 -7.88
C GLU A 67 -11.44 14.46 -6.84
N SER A 68 -11.86 13.24 -7.16
CA SER A 68 -11.53 12.08 -6.31
C SER A 68 -10.04 11.73 -6.37
N THR A 69 -9.52 11.09 -5.32
CA THR A 69 -8.14 10.58 -5.28
C THR A 69 -7.80 9.74 -6.52
N GLN A 70 -8.71 8.87 -6.97
CA GLN A 70 -8.52 8.05 -8.17
C GLN A 70 -8.36 8.91 -9.42
N GLN A 71 -9.20 9.94 -9.61
CA GLN A 71 -9.11 10.84 -10.76
C GLN A 71 -7.79 11.63 -10.73
N ALA A 72 -7.37 12.11 -9.56
CA ALA A 72 -6.10 12.82 -9.41
C ALA A 72 -4.90 11.93 -9.74
N ILE A 73 -4.90 10.68 -9.28
CA ILE A 73 -3.86 9.70 -9.61
C ILE A 73 -3.85 9.44 -11.13
N PHE A 74 -5.02 9.16 -11.71
CA PHE A 74 -5.12 8.89 -13.15
C PHE A 74 -4.64 10.07 -13.99
N ARG A 75 -5.01 11.29 -13.62
CA ARG A 75 -4.61 12.52 -14.32
C ARG A 75 -3.11 12.76 -14.27
N GLN A 76 -2.46 12.52 -13.13
CA GLN A 76 -1.02 12.82 -12.94
C GLN A 76 -0.10 11.66 -13.36
N PHE A 77 -0.53 10.42 -13.15
CA PHE A 77 0.32 9.22 -13.25
C PHE A 77 -0.25 8.13 -14.15
N GLY A 78 -1.41 8.37 -14.79
CA GLY A 78 -2.07 7.41 -15.66
C GLY A 78 -2.61 6.18 -14.93
N GLN A 79 -2.99 5.18 -15.72
CA GLN A 79 -3.58 3.93 -15.21
C GLN A 79 -2.59 3.13 -14.33
N ASP A 80 -1.28 3.25 -14.58
CA ASP A 80 -0.25 2.58 -13.79
C ASP A 80 -0.26 3.03 -12.34
N GLY A 81 -0.42 4.35 -12.09
CA GLY A 81 -0.57 4.87 -10.73
C GLY A 81 -1.82 4.32 -10.03
N VAL A 82 -2.95 4.28 -10.74
CA VAL A 82 -4.21 3.73 -10.21
C VAL A 82 -4.03 2.25 -9.84
N ASN A 83 -3.37 1.48 -10.69
CA ASN A 83 -3.13 0.06 -10.48
C ASN A 83 -2.23 -0.21 -9.27
N ILE A 84 -1.17 0.59 -9.07
CA ILE A 84 -0.29 0.45 -7.90
C ILE A 84 -1.07 0.71 -6.61
N VAL A 85 -1.84 1.81 -6.54
CA VAL A 85 -2.60 2.15 -5.34
C VAL A 85 -3.69 1.12 -5.06
N ARG A 86 -4.35 0.58 -6.09
CA ARG A 86 -5.29 -0.53 -5.92
C ARG A 86 -4.62 -1.79 -5.36
N GLU A 87 -3.43 -2.15 -5.83
CA GLU A 87 -2.69 -3.29 -5.28
C GLU A 87 -2.31 -3.05 -3.80
N LEU A 88 -1.92 -1.83 -3.45
CA LEU A 88 -1.62 -1.43 -2.06
C LEU A 88 -2.87 -1.54 -1.15
N LEU A 89 -4.05 -1.21 -1.67
CA LEU A 89 -5.32 -1.33 -0.95
C LEU A 89 -5.92 -2.75 -1.00
N GLY A 90 -5.22 -3.73 -1.60
CA GLY A 90 -5.70 -5.11 -1.72
C GLY A 90 -6.88 -5.28 -2.69
N MET A 91 -7.12 -4.30 -3.56
CA MET A 91 -8.18 -4.32 -4.56
C MET A 91 -7.73 -5.06 -5.83
N LYS A 92 -8.67 -5.72 -6.53
CA LYS A 92 -8.36 -6.36 -7.83
C LYS A 92 -8.02 -5.29 -8.87
N ARG A 93 -7.01 -5.57 -9.71
CA ARG A 93 -6.67 -4.71 -10.85
C ARG A 93 -7.84 -4.68 -11.84
N GLU A 94 -8.15 -3.51 -12.39
CA GLU A 94 -8.99 -3.43 -13.58
C GLU A 94 -8.14 -3.84 -14.77
N THR A 95 -8.51 -4.95 -15.40
CA THR A 95 -8.04 -5.28 -16.74
C THR A 95 -8.91 -4.52 -17.73
N THR A 96 -8.37 -3.46 -18.31
CA THR A 96 -9.00 -2.81 -19.48
C THR A 96 -9.06 -3.86 -20.59
N ARG A 97 -10.27 -4.21 -21.02
CA ARG A 97 -10.54 -5.01 -22.22
C ARG A 97 -10.60 -4.11 -23.44
#